data_AF-A0A554J4U3-F1
#
_entry.id   AF-A0A554J4U3-F1
#
_cell.length_a   1.000
_cell.length_b   1.000
_cell.length_c   1.000
_cell.angle_alpha   90.00
_cell.angle_beta   90.00
_cell.angle_gamma   90.00
#
_symmetry.space_group_name_H-M   'P 1'
#
loop_
_entity.id
_entity.type
_entity.pdbx_description
1 polymer ?
#
loop_
_entity_poly.entity_id
_entity_poly.type
_entity_poly.pdbx_seq_one_letter_code
_entity_poly.pdbx_strand_id
1 'polypeptide(L)'
;LRRRMKCCPGASVPILAEIATDTPAYTGVGDALKQPNTWVRIFGKPMSPGHRRMAVVTALGKTVAEARKKAATAAKKIRVIKR
;
A
#
# COMPACT_ATOMS: atom_id res chain seq x y z
N LEU A 1 -0.19 17.52 -26.79
CA LEU A 1 -1.47 17.08 -26.19
C LEU A 1 -1.35 17.13 -24.65
N ARG A 2 -1.70 18.26 -24.00
CA ARG A 2 -1.70 18.33 -22.52
C ARG A 2 -2.87 17.49 -22.00
N ARG A 3 -2.63 16.21 -21.69
CA ARG A 3 -3.60 15.39 -20.95
C ARG A 3 -3.96 16.15 -19.68
N ARG A 4 -5.20 16.63 -19.58
CA ARG A 4 -5.76 17.17 -18.33
C ARG A 4 -5.59 16.07 -17.29
N MET A 5 -4.59 16.20 -16.43
CA MET A 5 -4.35 15.27 -15.34
C MET A 5 -5.54 15.44 -14.41
N LYS A 6 -6.40 14.43 -14.32
CA LYS A 6 -7.61 14.48 -13.51
C LYS A 6 -7.14 14.53 -12.04
N CYS A 7 -7.15 15.72 -11.44
CA CYS A 7 -6.82 15.90 -10.03
C CYS A 7 -7.95 15.29 -9.20
N CYS A 8 -7.78 14.03 -8.80
CA CYS A 8 -8.71 13.33 -7.91
C CYS A 8 -8.11 13.29 -6.49
N PRO A 9 -8.94 13.41 -5.45
CA PRO A 9 -8.49 13.21 -4.07
C PRO A 9 -7.84 11.84 -3.90
N GLY A 10 -6.59 11.85 -3.44
CA GLY A 10 -5.79 10.66 -3.23
C GLY A 10 -5.22 10.62 -1.82
N ALA A 11 -4.99 9.41 -1.32
CA ALA A 11 -4.27 9.19 -0.08
C ALA A 11 -3.36 7.97 -0.21
N SER A 12 -2.25 8.00 0.53
CA SER A 12 -1.30 6.89 0.58
C SER A 12 -1.03 6.47 2.02
N VAL A 13 -0.92 5.16 2.24
CA VAL A 13 -0.60 4.57 3.54
C VAL A 13 0.62 3.65 3.38
N PRO A 14 1.73 3.90 4.10
CA PRO A 14 2.87 3.02 4.08
C PRO A 14 2.60 1.74 4.87
N ILE A 15 3.16 0.64 4.40
CA ILE A 15 3.16 -0.66 5.09
C ILE A 15 4.50 -0.81 5.79
N LEU A 16 4.45 -0.88 7.12
CA LEU A 16 5.61 -1.16 7.96
C LEU A 16 5.71 -2.67 8.18
N ALA A 17 6.92 -3.21 8.08
CA ALA A 17 7.19 -4.56 8.53
C ALA A 17 7.34 -4.55 10.05
N GLU A 18 6.46 -5.26 10.76
CA GLU A 18 6.56 -5.40 12.23
C GLU A 18 7.69 -6.36 12.63
N ILE A 19 8.05 -7.30 11.75
CA ILE A 19 9.08 -8.30 11.97
C ILE A 19 10.43 -7.91 11.37
N ALA A 20 11.51 -8.37 12.02
CA ALA A 20 12.82 -8.43 11.41
C ALA A 20 12.92 -9.66 10.51
N THR A 21 13.34 -9.49 9.26
CA THR A 21 13.45 -10.57 8.27
C THR A 21 14.46 -10.23 7.17
N ASP A 22 15.25 -11.22 6.78
CA ASP A 22 16.16 -11.17 5.63
C ASP A 22 15.52 -11.73 4.34
N THR A 23 14.30 -12.26 4.45
CA THR A 23 13.52 -12.84 3.35
C THR A 23 12.07 -12.33 3.39
N PRO A 24 11.83 -11.03 3.14
CA PRO A 24 10.49 -10.46 3.20
C PRO A 24 9.60 -11.01 2.09
N ALA A 25 8.48 -11.58 2.47
CA ALA A 25 7.36 -11.93 1.60
C ALA A 25 6.09 -11.16 2.00
N TYR A 26 5.11 -11.12 1.10
CA TYR A 26 3.90 -10.33 1.26
C TYR A 26 2.66 -11.21 1.08
N THR A 27 1.71 -11.10 2.00
CA THR A 27 0.40 -11.77 1.90
C THR A 27 -0.73 -10.75 1.81
N GLY A 28 -1.89 -11.17 1.30
CA GLY A 28 -3.10 -10.33 1.22
C GLY A 28 -3.08 -9.22 0.16
N VAL A 29 -2.05 -9.19 -0.70
CA VAL A 29 -1.94 -8.22 -1.81
C VAL A 29 -3.12 -8.35 -2.78
N GLY A 30 -3.54 -9.58 -3.09
CA GLY A 30 -4.71 -9.82 -3.95
C GLY A 30 -6.00 -9.23 -3.39
N ASP A 31 -6.25 -9.39 -2.08
CA ASP A 31 -7.46 -8.86 -1.44
C ASP A 31 -7.45 -7.34 -1.26
N ALA A 32 -6.27 -6.74 -1.21
CA ALA A 32 -6.11 -5.29 -1.23
C ALA A 32 -6.42 -4.71 -2.63
N LEU A 33 -6.00 -5.40 -3.70
CA LEU A 33 -6.23 -4.99 -5.08
C LEU A 33 -7.67 -5.19 -5.58
N LYS A 34 -8.50 -5.97 -4.87
CA LYS A 34 -9.94 -6.08 -5.14
C LYS A 34 -10.67 -4.73 -4.96
N GLN A 35 -10.10 -3.77 -4.23
CA GLN A 35 -10.70 -2.44 -4.13
C GLN A 35 -10.43 -1.60 -5.40
N PRO A 36 -11.46 -0.96 -5.97
CA PRO A 36 -11.28 -0.13 -7.16
C PRO A 36 -10.47 1.13 -6.85
N ASN A 37 -9.66 1.55 -7.83
CA ASN A 37 -8.75 2.70 -7.74
C ASN A 37 -7.77 2.61 -6.56
N THR A 38 -7.30 1.39 -6.27
CA THR A 38 -6.28 1.11 -5.26
C THR A 38 -5.06 0.51 -5.95
N TRP A 39 -3.88 0.98 -5.57
CA TRP A 39 -2.60 0.49 -6.04
C TRP A 39 -1.72 0.11 -4.86
N VAL A 40 -0.95 -0.95 -5.03
CA VAL A 40 0.05 -1.41 -4.07
C VAL A 40 1.41 -1.34 -4.75
N ARG A 41 2.37 -0.65 -4.13
CA ARG A 41 3.75 -0.55 -4.64
C ARG A 41 4.71 -1.12 -3.60
N ILE A 42 5.33 -2.23 -3.96
CA ILE A 42 6.32 -2.93 -3.15
C ILE A 42 7.70 -2.37 -3.48
N PHE A 43 8.52 -2.06 -2.47
CA PHE A 43 9.85 -1.45 -2.69
C PHE A 43 10.94 -2.46 -3.04
N GLY A 44 10.72 -3.76 -2.86
CA GLY A 44 11.68 -4.80 -3.23
C GLY A 44 12.95 -4.81 -2.38
N LYS A 45 12.87 -4.37 -1.12
CA LYS A 45 14.02 -4.37 -0.21
C LYS A 45 14.39 -5.81 0.17
N PRO A 46 15.69 -6.17 0.20
CA PRO A 46 16.12 -7.53 0.50
C PRO A 46 15.90 -7.90 1.98
N MET A 47 16.00 -6.94 2.90
CA MET A 47 15.83 -7.18 4.34
C MET A 47 15.04 -6.05 5.03
N SER A 48 14.49 -6.38 6.20
CA SER A 48 13.86 -5.46 7.15
C SER A 48 14.40 -5.73 8.56
N PRO A 49 15.01 -4.74 9.25
CA PRO A 49 15.43 -4.88 10.65
C PRO A 49 14.27 -4.77 11.65
N GLY A 50 13.02 -4.78 11.19
CA GLY A 50 11.83 -4.42 11.98
C GLY A 50 11.53 -2.92 11.89
N HIS A 51 10.25 -2.56 11.80
CA HIS A 51 9.73 -1.21 11.61
C HIS A 51 10.19 -0.49 10.32
N ARG A 52 10.53 -1.24 9.26
CA ARG A 52 10.91 -0.65 7.96
C ARG A 52 9.69 -0.50 7.05
N ARG A 53 9.60 0.63 6.32
CA ARG A 53 8.60 0.81 5.25
C ARG A 53 8.94 -0.11 4.07
N MET A 54 8.11 -1.10 3.82
CA MET A 54 8.34 -2.15 2.82
C MET A 54 7.48 -2.01 1.57
N ALA A 55 6.32 -1.38 1.69
CA ALA A 55 5.42 -1.09 0.59
C ALA A 55 4.60 0.16 0.90
N VAL A 56 3.88 0.66 -0.10
CA VAL A 56 2.90 1.74 0.04
C VAL A 56 1.64 1.37 -0.72
N VAL A 57 0.49 1.64 -0.10
CA VAL A 57 -0.82 1.55 -0.73
C VAL A 57 -1.29 2.95 -1.04
N THR A 58 -1.73 3.18 -2.27
CA THR A 58 -2.33 4.45 -2.70
C THR A 58 -3.75 4.19 -3.17
N ALA A 59 -4.70 5.03 -2.78
CA ALA A 59 -6.07 4.94 -3.26
C ALA A 59 -6.61 6.30 -3.68
N LEU A 60 -7.54 6.29 -4.64
CA LEU A 60 -8.31 7.48 -5.03
C LEU A 60 -9.76 7.38 -4.54
N GLY A 61 -10.33 8.54 -4.21
CA GLY A 61 -11.71 8.68 -3.72
C GLY A 61 -12.40 9.92 -4.26
N LYS A 62 -13.68 10.10 -3.90
CA LYS A 62 -14.40 11.36 -4.19
C LYS A 62 -13.97 12.46 -3.23
N THR A 63 -13.51 12.09 -2.04
CA THR A 63 -12.95 13.00 -1.02
C THR A 63 -11.63 12.44 -0.48
N VAL A 64 -10.81 13.31 0.13
CA VAL A 64 -9.55 12.90 0.79
C VAL A 64 -9.84 11.92 1.94
N ALA A 65 -10.93 12.14 2.68
CA ALA A 65 -11.32 11.26 3.78
C ALA A 65 -11.68 9.84 3.29
N GLU A 66 -12.43 9.73 2.20
CA GLU A 66 -12.72 8.44 1.57
C GLU A 66 -11.45 7.76 1.05
N ALA A 67 -10.59 8.50 0.34
CA ALA A 67 -9.33 7.98 -0.19
C ALA A 67 -8.45 7.43 0.95
N ARG A 68 -8.38 8.16 2.07
CA ARG A 68 -7.62 7.76 3.26
C ARG A 68 -8.20 6.50 3.90
N LYS A 69 -9.53 6.42 4.06
CA LYS A 69 -10.20 5.21 4.58
C LYS A 69 -9.92 4.00 3.67
N LYS A 70 -10.05 4.16 2.35
CA LYS A 70 -9.76 3.10 1.37
C LYS A 70 -8.32 2.61 1.46
N ALA A 71 -7.35 3.52 1.36
CA ALA A 71 -5.94 3.18 1.45
C ALA A 71 -5.61 2.48 2.77
N ALA A 72 -6.18 2.94 3.90
CA ALA A 72 -6.00 2.30 5.20
C ALA A 72 -6.62 0.90 5.25
N THR A 73 -7.84 0.71 4.74
CA THR A 73 -8.49 -0.62 4.71
C THR A 73 -7.74 -1.61 3.84
N ALA A 74 -7.21 -1.19 2.70
CA ALA A 74 -6.40 -2.02 1.83
C ALA A 74 -5.03 -2.34 2.45
N ALA A 75 -4.38 -1.35 3.09
CA ALA A 75 -3.12 -1.56 3.80
C ALA A 75 -3.26 -2.59 4.94
N LYS A 76 -4.37 -2.59 5.68
CA LYS A 76 -4.64 -3.57 6.76
C LYS A 76 -4.72 -5.03 6.28
N LYS A 77 -5.04 -5.25 5.01
CA LYS A 77 -5.10 -6.61 4.44
C LYS A 77 -3.72 -7.17 4.11
N ILE A 78 -2.73 -6.30 3.94
CA ILE A 78 -1.39 -6.69 3.52
C ILE A 78 -0.51 -6.84 4.75
N ARG A 79 0.19 -7.98 4.84
CA ARG A 79 1.16 -8.24 5.90
C ARG A 79 2.50 -8.63 5.31
N VAL A 80 3.57 -8.18 5.95
CA VAL A 80 4.92 -8.64 5.67
C VAL A 80 5.17 -9.88 6.51
N ILE A 81 5.50 -10.99 5.85
CA ILE A 81 5.83 -12.26 6.47
C ILE A 81 7.27 -12.63 6.12
N LYS A 82 7.84 -13.57 6.88
CA LYS A 82 9.09 -14.22 6.53
C LYS A 82 8.79 -15.39 5.58
N ARG A 83 9.52 -15.47 4.47
CA ARG A 83 9.52 -16.64 3.59
C ARG A 83 10.43 -17.73 4.13
#